data_AF-A0AA95SHY3-F1
#
_entry.id   AF-A0AA95SHY3-F1
#
_cell.length_a   1.000
_cell.length_b   1.000
_cell.length_c   1.000
_cell.angle_alpha   90.00
_cell.angle_beta   90.00
_cell.angle_gamma   90.00
#
_symmetry.space_group_name_H-M   'P 1'
#
loop_
_entity.id
_entity.type
_entity.pdbx_description
1 polymer ?
#
loop_
_entity_poly.entity_id
_entity_poly.type
_entity_poly.pdbx_seq_one_letter_code
_entity_poly.pdbx_strand_id
1 'polypeptide(L)'
;MRIIDMKYGLYSYQNQPKNTVTPNTAKKASASAEVQISSRGREMSQAMMSEQAGRQQRVQELKQQIANGTYQVDSNKVANKMLDFWTKNSL
;
A
#
# COMPACT_ATOMS: atom_id res chain seq x y z
N MET A 1 -32.14 -18.57 -17.26
CA MET A 1 -31.13 -17.71 -17.92
C MET A 1 -31.50 -16.25 -17.67
N ARG A 2 -30.49 -15.42 -17.31
CA ARG A 2 -30.44 -13.95 -17.20
C ARG A 2 -30.68 -13.30 -15.81
N ILE A 3 -29.61 -13.36 -15.00
CA ILE A 3 -28.82 -12.22 -14.50
C ILE A 3 -29.56 -10.88 -14.30
N ILE A 4 -29.54 -10.38 -13.06
CA ILE A 4 -29.45 -8.94 -12.79
C ILE A 4 -28.40 -8.74 -11.69
N ASP A 5 -27.15 -8.59 -12.15
CA ASP A 5 -26.00 -8.16 -11.36
C ASP A 5 -26.14 -6.65 -11.15
N MET A 6 -26.21 -6.21 -9.89
CA MET A 6 -26.38 -4.81 -9.53
C MET A 6 -25.01 -4.12 -9.61
N LYS A 7 -24.70 -3.62 -10.81
CA LYS A 7 -23.49 -2.86 -11.15
C LYS A 7 -23.47 -1.50 -10.45
N TYR A 8 -22.69 -1.37 -9.38
CA TYR A 8 -22.37 -0.09 -8.76
C TYR A 8 -21.66 0.83 -9.77
N GLY A 9 -22.16 2.05 -9.90
CA GLY A 9 -21.67 3.08 -10.82
C GLY A 9 -20.24 3.50 -10.52
N LEU A 10 -19.41 3.47 -11.56
CA LEU A 10 -18.07 4.03 -11.60
C LEU A 10 -18.17 5.56 -11.52
N TYR A 11 -17.48 6.15 -10.54
CA TYR A 11 -17.25 7.58 -10.48
C TYR A 11 -16.47 8.05 -11.72
N SER A 12 -17.03 9.03 -12.43
CA SER A 12 -16.43 9.65 -13.62
C SER A 12 -15.27 10.56 -13.24
N TYR A 13 -14.04 10.12 -13.51
CA TYR A 13 -12.85 10.98 -13.46
C TYR A 13 -12.77 11.77 -14.77
N GLN A 14 -13.40 12.94 -14.82
CA GLN A 14 -13.35 13.83 -15.98
C GLN A 14 -12.09 14.71 -15.90
N ASN A 15 -11.30 14.66 -16.98
CA ASN A 15 -10.14 15.50 -17.34
C ASN A 15 -8.77 15.08 -16.77
N GLN A 16 -8.14 14.09 -17.43
CA GLN A 16 -6.68 14.04 -17.53
C GLN A 16 -6.27 14.42 -18.97
N PRO A 17 -5.26 15.28 -19.17
CA PRO A 17 -4.77 15.62 -20.50
C PRO A 17 -4.22 14.36 -21.19
N LYS A 18 -4.82 14.09 -22.35
CA LYS A 18 -4.60 12.95 -23.22
C LYS A 18 -3.19 13.01 -23.82
N ASN A 19 -2.23 12.23 -23.30
CA ASN A 19 -1.01 11.93 -24.06
C ASN A 19 -1.27 10.62 -24.83
N THR A 20 -1.61 10.75 -26.11
CA THR A 20 -1.93 9.63 -27.00
C THR A 20 -0.69 8.78 -27.23
N VAL A 21 -0.69 7.55 -26.72
CA VAL A 21 0.24 6.52 -27.19
C VAL A 21 -0.59 5.41 -27.82
N THR A 22 -0.70 5.47 -29.14
CA THR A 22 -1.31 4.46 -30.01
C THR A 22 -0.49 3.16 -29.89
N PRO A 23 -1.09 1.99 -29.62
CA PRO A 23 -0.35 0.76 -29.59
C PRO A 23 -0.39 0.14 -30.99
N ASN A 24 0.69 0.27 -31.76
CA ASN A 24 1.01 -0.83 -32.66
C ASN A 24 2.49 -0.91 -33.04
N THR A 25 3.01 -2.10 -32.80
CA THR A 25 4.09 -2.79 -33.52
C THR A 25 5.51 -2.21 -33.51
N ALA A 26 6.41 -3.15 -33.18
CA ALA A 26 7.81 -3.23 -33.55
C ALA A 26 8.83 -2.55 -32.63
N LYS A 27 9.52 -3.43 -31.89
CA LYS A 27 10.98 -3.48 -31.76
C LYS A 27 11.67 -2.11 -31.63
N LYS A 28 12.02 -1.75 -30.39
CA LYS A 28 13.38 -1.34 -30.03
C LYS A 28 13.46 -1.27 -28.51
N ALA A 29 14.48 -1.90 -27.96
CA ALA A 29 14.91 -1.73 -26.58
C ALA A 29 14.99 -0.23 -26.28
N SER A 30 14.03 0.30 -25.52
CA SER A 30 14.14 1.66 -25.00
C SER A 30 14.98 1.59 -23.73
N ALA A 31 16.16 2.21 -23.83
CA ALA A 31 17.05 2.57 -22.75
C ALA A 31 16.35 2.65 -21.39
N SER A 32 16.92 1.94 -20.42
CA SER A 32 16.73 2.08 -18.97
C SER A 32 15.89 3.30 -18.59
N ALA A 33 14.60 3.09 -18.34
CA ALA A 33 13.77 4.07 -17.66
C ALA A 33 14.29 4.18 -16.21
N GLU A 34 15.23 5.07 -15.99
CA GLU A 34 15.81 5.29 -14.67
C GLU A 34 14.83 6.11 -13.82
N VAL A 35 14.24 5.45 -12.82
CA VAL A 35 13.36 6.08 -11.84
C VAL A 35 14.24 6.71 -10.77
N GLN A 36 14.34 8.04 -10.74
CA GLN A 36 15.09 8.76 -9.71
C GLN A 36 14.21 9.02 -8.48
N ILE A 37 14.65 8.55 -7.30
CA ILE A 37 14.02 8.91 -6.02
C ILE A 37 14.37 10.37 -5.70
N SER A 38 13.35 11.20 -5.43
CA SER A 38 13.56 12.59 -5.04
C SER A 38 14.39 12.71 -3.75
N SER A 39 15.13 13.81 -3.59
CA SER A 39 15.88 14.11 -2.35
C SER A 39 14.99 14.00 -1.11
N ARG A 40 13.79 14.60 -1.19
CA ARG A 40 12.77 14.52 -0.14
C ARG A 40 12.31 13.08 0.16
N GLY A 41 12.14 12.24 -0.87
CA GLY A 41 11.79 10.83 -0.71
C GLY A 41 12.88 10.04 0.01
N ARG A 42 14.15 10.33 -0.27
CA ARG A 42 15.30 9.72 0.42
C ARG A 42 15.37 10.12 1.89
N GLU A 43 15.18 11.40 2.19
CA GLU A 43 15.12 11.91 3.57
C GLU A 43 13.98 11.26 4.37
N MET A 44 12.77 11.18 3.78
CA MET A 44 11.63 10.53 4.42
C MET A 44 11.90 9.03 4.64
N SER A 45 12.50 8.34 3.67
CA SER A 45 12.88 6.93 3.83
C SER A 45 13.88 6.73 4.96
N GLN A 46 14.89 7.61 5.07
CA GLN A 46 15.87 7.53 6.16
C GLN A 46 15.21 7.78 7.53
N ALA A 47 14.29 8.73 7.62
CA ALA A 47 13.52 8.96 8.84
C ALA A 47 12.61 7.77 9.20
N MET A 48 12.09 7.03 8.22
CA MET A 48 11.32 5.80 8.46
C MET A 48 12.22 4.61 8.86
N MET A 49 13.50 4.61 8.48
CA MET A 49 14.43 3.55 8.85
C MET A 49 14.75 3.53 10.35
N SER A 50 14.77 4.68 11.04
CA SER A 50 14.97 4.72 12.50
C SER A 50 13.82 4.06 13.26
N GLU A 51 12.58 4.20 12.77
CA GLU A 51 11.39 3.52 13.31
C GLU A 51 11.43 1.99 13.08
N GLN A 52 12.24 1.53 12.12
CA GLN A 52 12.32 0.13 11.71
C GLN A 52 13.05 -0.75 12.76
N ALA A 53 14.02 -0.19 13.49
CA ALA A 53 14.80 -0.93 14.48
C ALA A 53 13.93 -1.44 15.64
N GLY A 54 13.07 -0.58 16.19
CA GLY A 54 12.12 -0.98 17.24
C GLY A 54 11.07 -1.99 16.76
N ARG A 55 10.75 -2.01 15.45
CA ARG A 55 9.85 -3.01 14.87
C ARG A 55 10.45 -4.41 14.88
N GLN A 56 11.76 -4.54 14.62
CA GLN A 56 12.41 -5.86 14.61
C GLN A 56 12.37 -6.55 15.98
N GLN A 57 12.68 -5.80 17.04
CA GLN A 57 12.61 -6.32 18.41
C GLN A 57 11.18 -6.76 18.77
N ARG A 58 10.19 -5.91 18.48
CA ARG A 58 8.78 -6.22 18.72
C ARG A 58 8.32 -7.48 17.96
N VAL A 59 8.79 -7.69 16.74
CA VAL A 59 8.47 -8.90 15.98
C VAL A 59 9.06 -10.15 16.65
N GLN A 60 10.28 -10.08 17.19
CA GLN A 60 10.89 -11.20 17.91
C GLN A 60 10.11 -11.53 19.19
N GLU A 61 9.73 -10.53 19.98
CA GLU A 61 8.91 -10.69 21.17
C GLU A 61 7.57 -11.36 20.85
N LEU A 62 6.88 -10.89 19.80
CA LEU A 62 5.61 -11.47 19.37
C LEU A 62 5.76 -12.93 18.93
N LYS A 63 6.83 -13.26 18.17
CA LYS A 63 7.12 -14.64 17.79
C LYS A 63 7.31 -15.54 19.01
N GLN A 64 7.99 -15.05 20.04
CA GLN A 64 8.20 -15.80 21.27
C GLN A 64 6.89 -16.00 22.06
N GLN A 65 6.05 -14.97 22.17
CA GLN A 65 4.73 -15.09 22.80
C GLN A 65 3.83 -16.10 22.09
N ILE A 66 3.87 -16.13 20.75
CA ILE A 66 3.14 -17.11 19.92
C ILE A 66 3.67 -18.52 20.16
N ALA A 67 5.00 -18.71 20.12
CA ALA A 67 5.63 -20.01 20.39
C ALA A 67 5.30 -20.55 21.79
N ASN A 68 5.23 -19.66 22.78
CA ASN A 68 4.90 -20.00 24.15
C ASN A 68 3.37 -20.14 24.40
N GLY A 69 2.53 -19.92 23.38
CA GLY A 69 1.07 -19.99 23.50
C GLY A 69 0.43 -18.88 24.36
N THR A 70 1.18 -17.82 24.66
CA THR A 70 0.72 -16.71 25.53
C THR A 70 0.19 -15.51 24.74
N TYR A 71 0.32 -15.54 23.41
CA TYR A 71 -0.20 -14.48 22.56
C TYR A 71 -1.73 -14.55 22.46
N GLN A 72 -2.40 -13.50 22.93
CA GLN A 72 -3.85 -13.35 22.84
C GLN A 72 -4.23 -12.26 21.85
N VAL A 73 -5.16 -12.57 20.95
CA VAL A 73 -5.68 -11.61 19.97
C VAL A 73 -6.74 -10.75 20.65
N ASP A 74 -6.45 -9.47 20.81
CA ASP A 74 -7.42 -8.49 21.29
C ASP A 74 -8.30 -7.99 20.14
N SER A 75 -9.55 -8.44 20.13
CA SER A 75 -10.53 -8.10 19.08
C SER A 75 -10.87 -6.61 19.04
N ASN A 76 -10.90 -5.93 20.19
CA ASN A 76 -11.16 -4.50 20.25
C ASN A 76 -10.00 -3.72 19.62
N LYS A 77 -8.77 -4.13 19.93
CA LYS A 77 -7.57 -3.54 19.35
C LYS A 77 -7.51 -3.72 17.83
N VAL A 78 -7.91 -4.89 17.33
CA VAL A 78 -7.99 -5.15 15.88
C VAL A 78 -9.01 -4.23 15.23
N ALA A 79 -10.24 -4.15 15.77
CA ALA A 79 -11.30 -3.29 15.24
C ALA A 79 -10.89 -1.81 15.23
N ASN A 80 -10.30 -1.32 16.33
CA ASN A 80 -9.80 0.05 16.42
C ASN A 80 -8.69 0.33 15.39
N LYS A 81 -7.76 -0.61 15.19
CA LYS A 81 -6.71 -0.47 14.17
C LYS A 81 -7.25 -0.50 12.76
N MET A 82 -8.32 -1.26 12.53
CA MET A 82 -9.03 -1.19 11.26
C MET A 82 -9.64 0.19 11.09
N LEU A 83 -10.47 0.66 12.02
CA LEU A 83 -11.07 2.00 11.88
C LEU A 83 -10.01 3.11 11.69
N ASP A 84 -8.93 3.09 12.47
CA ASP A 84 -7.78 4.01 12.35
C ASP A 84 -7.21 4.04 10.92
N PHE A 85 -6.97 2.87 10.32
CA PHE A 85 -6.32 2.79 9.00
C PHE A 85 -7.21 3.38 7.91
N TRP A 86 -8.50 3.06 7.91
CA TRP A 86 -9.42 3.56 6.88
C TRP A 86 -9.71 5.04 7.06
N THR A 87 -9.88 5.53 8.29
CA THR A 87 -10.15 6.96 8.56
C THR A 87 -8.95 7.85 8.26
N LYS A 88 -7.74 7.44 8.64
CA LYS A 88 -6.51 8.22 8.38
C LYS A 88 -6.08 8.25 6.93
N ASN A 89 -6.39 7.21 6.14
CA ASN A 89 -6.11 7.20 4.70
C ASN A 89 -7.24 7.82 3.85
N SER A 90 -8.39 8.16 4.45
CA SER A 90 -9.53 8.76 3.74
C SER A 90 -9.58 10.30 3.77
N LEU A 91 -8.63 10.93 4.48
CA LEU A 91 -8.45 12.39 4.56
C LEU A 91 -7.19 12.79 3.79
#